data_AF-A0A4R3G1K6-F1
#
_entry.id   AF-A0A4R3G1K6-F1
#
_cell.length_a   1.000
_cell.length_b   1.000
_cell.length_c   1.000
_cell.angle_alpha   90.00
_cell.angle_beta   90.00
_cell.angle_gamma   90.00
#
_symmetry.space_group_name_H-M   'P 1'
#
loop_
_entity.id
_entity.type
_entity.pdbx_description
1 polymer ?
#
loop_
_entity_poly.entity_id
_entity_poly.type
_entity_poly.pdbx_seq_one_letter_code
_entity_poly.pdbx_strand_id
1 'polypeptide(L)'
;MLKADLGDRSAGPIRTSRGWVQYAIVAACLIIAGFLIAYTCIDSFQDNVRQWAGIAPAALPKDFYTRFDIQPLPRAVVDRSPASEHVATLLREPCDWDATYAFAVDLQKAGYSREAAKVFTTFSEKCRPSDVALYSAADMLYGLSDLPAAIKISDELITIAPDLAQPYYLRAQVFHDAKRDKEAIDAFQTLLGLTADLSSLNSEVFRKMSLSYAALGQFCEAMTPIQTWISLNPAKNDSPTWQALIQNYSSKGNCEGSYASGKDHFATYGRDVIVVTAVVNGVRGRFIVDTGASVVSMTQHFADAAKIPMSGGFSVRVQTANGVSTAEPSSAGKIQVGHVEADDVAAVVLSGDNKPLGDGIDGLLGRSFLSRFDVTFGAKEWRIEAKNEAHSSG
;
A
#
# COMPACT_ATOMS: atom_id res chain seq x y z
N MET A 1 38.99 44.82 86.24
CA MET A 1 39.95 45.93 85.99
C MET A 1 40.56 45.67 84.62
N LEU A 2 40.51 46.51 83.59
CA LEU A 2 40.28 47.94 83.46
C LEU A 2 39.70 48.23 82.06
N LYS A 3 38.97 49.34 81.97
CA LYS A 3 38.26 49.94 80.82
C LYS A 3 39.09 50.10 79.54
N ALA A 4 38.40 50.14 78.40
CA ALA A 4 38.52 51.24 77.44
C ALA A 4 37.18 51.44 76.72
N ASP A 5 36.88 52.71 76.44
CA ASP A 5 35.56 53.28 76.20
C ASP A 5 35.39 53.78 74.76
N LEU A 6 34.13 53.90 74.36
CA LEU A 6 33.52 54.81 73.37
C LEU A 6 34.03 54.89 71.92
N GLY A 7 33.05 54.80 70.99
CA GLY A 7 32.99 55.68 69.84
C GLY A 7 32.59 55.03 68.52
N ASP A 8 31.28 55.02 68.27
CA ASP A 8 30.63 55.33 66.97
C ASP A 8 31.15 54.65 65.69
N ARG A 9 30.28 53.86 65.03
CA ARG A 9 30.04 53.89 63.56
C ARG A 9 29.06 52.80 63.12
N SER A 10 27.86 53.25 62.77
CA SER A 10 26.94 52.57 61.86
C SER A 10 27.53 52.50 60.44
N ALA A 11 27.57 51.29 59.86
CA ALA A 11 27.83 51.08 58.43
C ALA A 11 26.69 50.23 57.84
N GLY A 12 26.07 50.75 56.78
CA GLY A 12 24.95 50.14 56.06
C GLY A 12 25.31 48.88 55.25
N PRO A 13 24.34 48.29 54.52
CA PRO A 13 24.48 46.96 53.95
C PRO A 13 25.45 46.92 52.74
N ILE A 14 26.21 45.84 52.67
CA ILE A 14 27.21 45.59 51.62
C ILE A 14 26.49 45.24 50.31
N ARG A 15 26.74 46.06 49.28
CA ARG A 15 26.29 45.85 47.89
C ARG A 15 27.13 44.74 47.26
N THR A 16 26.56 43.57 47.01
CA THR A 16 27.25 42.48 46.28
C THR A 16 27.37 42.82 44.80
N SER A 17 28.59 42.78 44.26
CA SER A 17 28.87 43.15 42.87
C SER A 17 28.32 42.09 41.89
N ARG A 18 27.57 42.56 40.89
CA ARG A 18 26.91 41.78 39.81
C ARG A 18 27.89 41.04 38.89
N GLY A 19 29.19 41.31 39.01
CA GLY A 19 30.22 40.76 38.12
C GLY A 19 30.53 39.29 38.36
N TRP A 20 30.56 38.83 39.62
CA TRP A 20 30.96 37.45 39.94
C TRP A 20 30.01 36.39 39.37
N VAL A 21 28.71 36.67 39.34
CA VAL A 21 27.71 35.78 38.75
C VAL A 21 27.85 35.69 37.22
N GLN A 22 28.17 36.81 36.55
CA GLN A 22 28.42 36.81 35.11
C GLN A 22 29.69 36.03 34.74
N TYR A 23 30.77 36.15 35.52
CA TYR A 23 31.98 35.35 35.30
C TYR A 23 31.74 33.86 35.52
N ALA A 24 30.95 33.48 36.53
CA ALA A 24 30.62 32.08 36.79
C ALA A 24 29.80 31.44 35.65
N ILE A 25 28.84 32.17 35.06
CA ILE A 25 28.04 31.68 33.93
C ILE A 25 28.89 31.51 32.67
N VAL A 26 29.75 32.49 32.36
CA VAL A 26 30.65 32.41 31.19
C VAL A 26 31.64 31.24 31.35
N ALA A 27 32.19 31.04 32.56
CA ALA A 27 33.07 29.91 32.84
C ALA A 27 32.36 28.56 32.66
N ALA A 28 31.11 28.42 33.15
CA ALA A 28 30.32 27.21 32.98
C ALA A 28 30.00 26.93 31.50
N CYS A 29 29.64 27.95 30.72
CA CYS A 29 29.40 27.81 29.28
C CYS A 29 30.65 27.40 28.51
N LEU A 30 31.82 27.93 28.86
CA LEU A 30 33.10 27.54 28.24
C LEU A 30 33.50 26.10 28.58
N ILE A 31 33.20 25.63 29.80
CA ILE A 31 33.43 24.24 30.20
C ILE A 31 32.49 23.30 29.44
N ILE A 32 31.20 23.63 29.33
CA ILE A 32 30.23 22.82 28.58
C ILE A 32 30.57 22.80 27.09
N ALA A 33 30.94 23.93 26.50
CA ALA A 33 31.39 23.99 25.11
C ALA A 33 32.68 23.20 24.91
N GLY A 34 33.63 23.28 25.85
CA GLY A 34 34.84 22.47 25.86
C GLY A 34 34.55 20.97 25.95
N PHE A 35 33.57 20.55 26.77
CA PHE A 35 33.12 19.17 26.86
C PHE A 35 32.37 18.71 25.60
N LEU A 36 31.55 19.56 24.97
CA LEU A 36 30.88 19.24 23.71
C LEU A 36 31.88 19.08 22.57
N ILE A 37 32.86 19.98 22.48
CA ILE A 37 33.94 19.90 21.50
C ILE A 37 34.83 18.69 21.79
N ALA A 38 35.13 18.40 23.05
CA ALA A 38 35.87 17.19 23.41
C ALA A 38 35.08 15.92 23.07
N TYR A 39 33.76 15.89 23.28
CA TYR A 39 32.94 14.73 22.95
C TYR A 39 32.86 14.47 21.44
N THR A 40 32.64 15.52 20.63
CA THR A 40 32.62 15.39 19.16
C THR A 40 34.02 15.18 18.57
N CYS A 41 35.06 15.75 19.19
CA CYS A 41 36.45 15.47 18.82
C CYS A 41 36.92 14.10 19.31
N ILE A 42 36.37 13.51 20.37
CA ILE A 42 36.76 12.16 20.82
C ILE A 42 36.26 11.11 19.82
N ASP A 43 35.05 11.22 19.28
CA ASP A 43 34.58 10.34 18.21
C ASP A 43 35.44 10.51 16.94
N SER A 44 35.68 11.76 16.51
CA SER A 44 36.52 11.99 15.33
C SER A 44 37.98 11.60 15.57
N PHE A 45 38.48 11.70 16.81
CA PHE A 45 39.82 11.29 17.19
C PHE A 45 39.94 9.78 17.31
N GLN A 46 38.92 9.05 17.78
CA GLN A 46 38.93 7.58 17.76
C GLN A 46 38.92 7.05 16.32
N ASP A 47 38.13 7.65 15.43
CA ASP A 47 38.14 7.32 14.01
C ASP A 47 39.50 7.65 13.36
N ASN A 48 40.07 8.82 13.67
CA ASN A 48 41.38 9.23 13.18
C ASN A 48 42.53 8.38 13.76
N VAL A 49 42.45 7.93 15.02
CA VAL A 49 43.43 7.06 15.67
C VAL A 49 43.39 5.64 15.10
N ARG A 50 42.20 5.11 14.77
CA ARG A 50 42.07 3.86 14.00
C ARG A 50 42.73 3.97 12.63
N GLN A 51 42.59 5.14 11.98
CA GLN A 51 43.22 5.44 10.70
C GLN A 51 44.75 5.59 10.80
N TRP A 52 45.26 6.19 11.88
CA TRP A 52 46.69 6.42 12.13
C TRP A 52 47.44 5.19 12.68
N ALA A 53 46.75 4.28 13.38
CA ALA A 53 47.33 3.07 13.95
C ALA A 53 47.66 1.97 12.92
N GLY A 54 47.44 2.20 11.62
CA GLY A 54 47.80 1.25 10.56
C GLY A 54 47.00 -0.05 10.55
N ILE A 55 46.04 -0.23 11.47
CA ILE A 55 45.06 -1.32 11.41
C ILE A 55 43.93 -0.82 10.51
N ALA A 56 44.21 -0.71 9.21
CA ALA A 56 43.11 -0.66 8.26
C ALA A 56 42.25 -1.91 8.54
N PRO A 57 40.91 -1.77 8.72
CA PRO A 57 40.07 -2.94 8.90
C PRO A 57 40.38 -3.94 7.78
N ALA A 58 40.56 -5.21 8.17
CA ALA A 58 40.83 -6.26 7.21
C ALA A 58 39.73 -6.21 6.14
N ALA A 59 40.09 -6.39 4.86
CA ALA A 59 39.08 -6.47 3.82
C ALA A 59 38.03 -7.53 4.22
N LEU A 60 36.75 -7.23 3.98
CA LEU A 60 35.69 -8.19 4.33
C LEU A 60 36.00 -9.55 3.68
N PRO A 61 35.78 -10.65 4.41
CA PRO A 61 35.99 -11.99 3.87
C PRO A 61 35.26 -12.16 2.54
N LYS A 62 35.89 -12.78 1.54
CA LYS A 62 35.26 -13.04 0.23
C LYS A 62 33.92 -13.78 0.38
N ASP A 63 33.86 -14.70 1.34
CA ASP A 63 32.67 -15.48 1.67
C ASP A 63 31.48 -14.60 2.11
N PHE A 64 31.72 -13.40 2.65
CA PHE A 64 30.65 -12.44 2.96
C PHE A 64 29.94 -11.98 1.69
N TYR A 65 30.70 -11.57 0.68
CA TYR A 65 30.14 -11.11 -0.60
C TYR A 65 29.49 -12.26 -1.37
N THR A 66 30.13 -13.43 -1.40
CA THR A 66 29.58 -14.64 -2.04
C THR A 66 28.29 -15.11 -1.35
N ARG A 67 28.17 -14.96 -0.02
CA ARG A 67 26.94 -15.30 0.70
C ARG A 67 25.75 -14.53 0.15
N PHE A 68 25.87 -13.21 0.02
CA PHE A 68 24.80 -12.32 -0.45
C PHE A 68 24.72 -12.15 -1.98
N ASP A 69 25.55 -12.88 -2.74
CA ASP A 69 25.66 -12.74 -4.19
C ASP A 69 25.94 -11.29 -4.66
N ILE A 70 26.63 -10.50 -3.83
CA ILE A 70 26.97 -9.10 -4.16
C ILE A 70 28.42 -8.99 -4.62
N GLN A 71 28.70 -7.97 -5.43
CA GLN A 71 30.08 -7.64 -5.78
C GLN A 71 30.80 -6.99 -4.59
N PRO A 72 32.13 -7.07 -4.52
CA PRO A 72 32.90 -6.36 -3.50
C PRO A 72 32.58 -4.86 -3.50
N LEU A 73 32.13 -4.37 -2.34
CA LEU A 73 31.76 -2.98 -2.13
C LEU A 73 32.97 -2.12 -1.75
N PRO A 74 32.99 -0.82 -2.11
CA PRO A 74 34.04 0.08 -1.64
C PRO A 74 34.09 0.17 -0.11
N ARG A 75 35.31 0.26 0.44
CA ARG A 75 35.52 0.38 1.89
C ARG A 75 34.75 1.53 2.53
N ALA A 76 34.64 2.65 1.83
CA ALA A 76 33.87 3.82 2.30
C ALA A 76 32.38 3.52 2.58
N VAL A 77 31.84 2.44 2.00
CA VAL A 77 30.46 2.00 2.19
C VAL A 77 30.34 1.06 3.39
N VAL A 78 31.26 0.08 3.51
CA VAL A 78 31.15 -1.00 4.49
C VAL A 78 31.88 -0.75 5.81
N ASP A 79 32.89 0.13 5.81
CA ASP A 79 33.68 0.42 7.02
C ASP A 79 33.10 1.61 7.82
N ARG A 80 32.18 2.37 7.22
CA ARG A 80 31.56 3.54 7.85
C ARG A 80 30.43 3.13 8.79
N SER A 81 30.36 3.71 9.99
CA SER A 81 29.19 3.54 10.88
C SER A 81 27.95 4.22 10.27
N PRO A 82 26.76 3.60 10.34
CA PRO A 82 26.45 2.37 11.08
C PRO A 82 26.67 1.05 10.31
N ALA A 83 26.96 1.10 9.00
CA ALA A 83 27.10 -0.09 8.17
C ALA A 83 28.13 -1.10 8.69
N SER A 84 29.26 -0.63 9.23
CA SER A 84 30.29 -1.50 9.79
C SER A 84 29.84 -2.31 11.02
N GLU A 85 28.92 -1.77 11.82
CA GLU A 85 28.35 -2.46 12.98
C GLU A 85 27.38 -3.57 12.55
N HIS A 86 26.57 -3.30 11.52
CA HIS A 86 25.68 -4.30 10.92
C HIS A 86 26.49 -5.42 10.25
N VAL A 87 27.55 -5.08 9.49
CA VAL A 87 28.45 -6.06 8.88
C VAL A 87 29.14 -6.92 9.93
N ALA A 88 29.65 -6.33 11.02
CA ALA A 88 30.27 -7.08 12.11
C ALA A 88 29.29 -8.07 12.76
N THR A 89 28.02 -7.69 12.88
CA THR A 89 26.97 -8.59 13.36
C THR A 89 26.71 -9.71 12.36
N LEU A 90 26.55 -9.42 11.07
CA LEU A 90 26.31 -10.42 10.02
C LEU A 90 27.47 -11.39 9.80
N LEU A 91 28.70 -11.01 10.15
CA LEU A 91 29.84 -11.92 10.14
C LEU A 91 29.75 -12.98 11.25
N ARG A 92 29.15 -12.64 12.39
CA ARG A 92 28.96 -13.54 13.53
C ARG A 92 27.64 -14.31 13.44
N GLU A 93 26.56 -13.60 13.11
CA GLU A 93 25.17 -14.08 13.05
C GLU A 93 24.59 -13.78 11.65
N PRO A 94 24.88 -14.61 10.63
CA PRO A 94 24.55 -14.26 9.25
C PRO A 94 23.07 -14.25 8.88
N CYS A 95 22.22 -14.81 9.75
CA CYS A 95 20.77 -14.83 9.60
C CYS A 95 20.08 -13.91 10.62
N ASP A 96 20.81 -12.95 11.19
CA ASP A 96 20.23 -11.88 12.01
C ASP A 96 19.39 -10.93 11.14
N TRP A 97 18.09 -10.87 11.41
CA TRP A 97 17.15 -10.06 10.62
C TRP A 97 17.40 -8.57 10.77
N ASP A 98 17.62 -8.09 11.99
CA ASP A 98 17.75 -6.66 12.27
C ASP A 98 19.01 -6.10 11.60
N ALA A 99 20.14 -6.82 11.69
CA ALA A 99 21.37 -6.47 11.00
C ALA A 99 21.26 -6.59 9.48
N THR A 100 20.55 -7.61 8.96
CA THR A 100 20.30 -7.75 7.51
C THR A 100 19.52 -6.56 6.98
N TYR A 101 18.40 -6.23 7.64
CA TYR A 101 17.54 -5.12 7.25
C TYR A 101 18.29 -3.79 7.32
N ALA A 102 18.98 -3.53 8.43
CA ALA A 102 19.72 -2.29 8.61
C ALA A 102 20.87 -2.15 7.62
N PHE A 103 21.63 -3.23 7.36
CA PHE A 103 22.69 -3.22 6.36
C PHE A 103 22.16 -2.95 4.95
N ALA A 104 21.08 -3.62 4.53
CA ALA A 104 20.49 -3.38 3.22
C ALA A 104 19.97 -1.93 3.08
N VAL A 105 19.39 -1.36 4.14
CA VAL A 105 18.98 0.05 4.17
C VAL A 105 20.20 0.99 4.06
N ASP A 106 21.31 0.69 4.72
CA ASP A 106 22.54 1.48 4.59
C ASP A 106 23.09 1.43 3.16
N LEU A 107 23.07 0.25 2.52
CA LEU A 107 23.45 0.10 1.11
C LEU A 107 22.55 0.93 0.19
N GLN A 108 21.22 0.87 0.38
CA GLN A 108 20.28 1.67 -0.40
C GLN A 108 20.58 3.17 -0.27
N LYS A 109 20.80 3.67 0.95
CA LYS A 109 21.15 5.08 1.20
C LYS A 109 22.49 5.48 0.55
N ALA A 110 23.43 4.54 0.46
CA ALA A 110 24.70 4.74 -0.22
C ALA A 110 24.62 4.62 -1.76
N GLY A 111 23.43 4.37 -2.33
CA GLY A 111 23.20 4.23 -3.77
C GLY A 111 23.36 2.82 -4.33
N TYR A 112 23.53 1.82 -3.46
CA TYR A 112 23.71 0.40 -3.83
C TYR A 112 22.40 -0.38 -3.68
N SER A 113 21.32 0.14 -4.26
CA SER A 113 19.98 -0.45 -4.15
C SER A 113 19.90 -1.86 -4.74
N ARG A 114 20.73 -2.17 -5.74
CA ARG A 114 20.76 -3.49 -6.37
C ARG A 114 21.38 -4.52 -5.42
N GLU A 115 22.48 -4.17 -4.77
CA GLU A 115 23.13 -5.00 -3.76
C GLU A 115 22.26 -5.13 -2.51
N ALA A 116 21.59 -4.06 -2.09
CA ALA A 116 20.61 -4.09 -1.01
C ALA A 116 19.47 -5.09 -1.29
N ALA A 117 18.92 -5.07 -2.51
CA ALA A 117 17.91 -6.04 -2.92
C ALA A 117 18.44 -7.48 -2.84
N LYS A 118 19.68 -7.73 -3.28
CA LYS A 118 20.31 -9.06 -3.18
C LYS A 118 20.54 -9.53 -1.75
N VAL A 119 20.88 -8.61 -0.84
CA VAL A 119 20.99 -8.93 0.60
C VAL A 119 19.65 -9.48 1.11
N PHE A 120 18.54 -8.81 0.77
CA PHE A 120 17.20 -9.26 1.14
C PHE A 120 16.77 -10.57 0.46
N THR A 121 16.97 -10.73 -0.85
CA THR A 121 16.58 -11.97 -1.55
C THR A 121 17.36 -13.17 -1.01
N THR A 122 18.67 -13.01 -0.81
CA THR A 122 19.52 -14.05 -0.23
C THR A 122 19.07 -14.42 1.18
N PHE A 123 18.70 -13.45 2.02
CA PHE A 123 18.17 -13.75 3.35
C PHE A 123 16.93 -14.63 3.28
N SER A 124 15.98 -14.29 2.39
CA SER A 124 14.76 -15.07 2.18
C SER A 124 15.07 -16.50 1.71
N GLU A 125 16.05 -16.65 0.82
CA GLU A 125 16.46 -17.94 0.24
C GLU A 125 17.24 -18.83 1.22
N LYS A 126 18.22 -18.27 1.94
CA LYS A 126 19.22 -19.05 2.69
C LYS A 126 18.96 -19.14 4.18
N CYS A 127 18.19 -18.21 4.75
CA CYS A 127 17.91 -18.17 6.18
C CYS A 127 16.49 -18.63 6.48
N ARG A 128 15.50 -17.88 6.02
CA ARG A 128 14.08 -18.22 6.13
C ARG A 128 13.25 -17.41 5.14
N PRO A 129 12.20 -17.98 4.52
CA PRO A 129 11.27 -17.20 3.71
C PRO A 129 10.77 -15.97 4.46
N SER A 130 10.86 -14.80 3.83
CA SER A 130 10.45 -13.53 4.43
C SER A 130 9.76 -12.66 3.39
N ASP A 131 8.48 -12.41 3.64
CA ASP A 131 7.64 -11.49 2.87
C ASP A 131 8.17 -10.06 2.93
N VAL A 132 8.58 -9.59 4.11
CA VAL A 132 9.19 -8.26 4.28
C VAL A 132 10.47 -8.13 3.46
N ALA A 133 11.36 -9.13 3.48
CA ALA A 133 12.59 -9.10 2.70
C ALA A 133 12.31 -9.06 1.19
N LEU A 134 11.46 -9.96 0.69
CA LEU A 134 11.13 -10.01 -0.73
C LEU A 134 10.38 -8.75 -1.20
N TYR A 135 9.49 -8.21 -0.38
CA TYR A 135 8.83 -6.93 -0.66
C TYR A 135 9.86 -5.80 -0.80
N SER A 136 10.77 -5.65 0.17
CA SER A 136 11.83 -4.63 0.10
C SER A 136 12.74 -4.80 -1.11
N ALA A 137 13.12 -6.03 -1.45
CA ALA A 137 13.92 -6.30 -2.64
C ALA A 137 13.20 -5.93 -3.95
N ALA A 138 11.94 -6.33 -4.10
CA ALA A 138 11.14 -6.01 -5.28
C ALA A 138 10.92 -4.49 -5.41
N ASP A 139 10.64 -3.79 -4.31
CA ASP A 139 10.46 -2.34 -4.29
C ASP A 139 11.75 -1.59 -4.68
N MET A 140 12.90 -2.03 -4.16
CA MET A 140 14.20 -1.47 -4.55
C MET A 140 14.51 -1.67 -6.03
N LEU A 141 14.22 -2.85 -6.59
CA LEU A 141 14.41 -3.15 -8.01
C LEU A 141 13.44 -2.36 -8.89
N TYR A 142 12.20 -2.19 -8.45
CA TYR A 142 11.22 -1.33 -9.10
C TYR A 142 11.69 0.13 -9.12
N GLY A 143 12.22 0.65 -8.01
CA GLY A 143 12.82 1.99 -7.95
C GLY A 143 14.02 2.19 -8.88
N LEU A 144 14.74 1.11 -9.23
CA LEU A 144 15.80 1.11 -10.25
C LEU A 144 15.27 0.97 -11.69
N SER A 145 13.95 0.88 -11.88
CA SER A 145 13.32 0.54 -13.16
C SER A 145 13.77 -0.79 -13.73
N ASP A 146 14.30 -1.71 -12.90
CA ASP A 146 14.62 -3.09 -13.31
C ASP A 146 13.36 -3.95 -13.19
N LEU A 147 12.43 -3.67 -14.11
CA LEU A 147 11.11 -4.29 -14.13
C LEU A 147 11.18 -5.82 -14.23
N PRO A 148 12.03 -6.44 -15.08
CA PRO A 148 12.13 -7.90 -15.14
C PRO A 148 12.54 -8.53 -13.80
N ALA A 149 13.50 -7.94 -13.09
CA ALA A 149 13.92 -8.44 -11.78
C ALA A 149 12.83 -8.23 -10.72
N ALA A 150 12.18 -7.06 -10.71
CA ALA A 150 11.08 -6.77 -9.78
C ALA A 150 9.89 -7.72 -9.98
N ILE A 151 9.54 -8.04 -11.24
CA ILE A 151 8.49 -9.04 -11.55
C ILE A 151 8.84 -10.39 -10.93
N LYS A 152 10.06 -10.88 -11.16
CA LYS A 152 10.51 -12.17 -10.64
C LYS A 152 10.39 -12.24 -9.12
N ILE A 153 10.90 -11.23 -8.39
CA ILE A 153 10.81 -11.22 -6.93
C ILE A 153 9.35 -11.09 -6.46
N SER A 154 8.52 -10.34 -7.20
CA SER A 154 7.09 -10.25 -6.88
C SER A 154 6.35 -11.58 -7.09
N ASP A 155 6.76 -12.44 -8.04
CA ASP A 155 6.21 -13.79 -8.23
C ASP A 155 6.53 -14.69 -7.01
N GLU A 156 7.76 -14.61 -6.51
CA GLU A 156 8.20 -15.33 -5.31
C GLU A 156 7.46 -14.83 -4.07
N LEU A 157 7.28 -13.51 -3.94
CA LEU A 157 6.59 -12.89 -2.80
C LEU A 157 5.13 -13.37 -2.67
N ILE A 158 4.36 -13.40 -3.76
CA ILE A 158 2.96 -13.87 -3.70
C ILE A 158 2.84 -15.37 -3.43
N THR A 159 3.91 -16.14 -3.64
CA THR A 159 3.93 -17.57 -3.32
C THR A 159 3.97 -17.81 -1.81
N ILE A 160 4.68 -16.95 -1.06
CA ILE A 160 4.81 -17.09 0.40
C ILE A 160 3.79 -16.27 1.19
N ALA A 161 3.25 -15.20 0.59
CA ALA A 161 2.28 -14.31 1.21
C ALA A 161 1.07 -14.03 0.30
N PRO A 162 0.32 -15.07 -0.13
CA PRO A 162 -0.77 -14.93 -1.09
C PRO A 162 -1.98 -14.16 -0.54
N ASP A 163 -2.14 -14.08 0.78
CA ASP A 163 -3.32 -13.47 1.41
C ASP A 163 -3.10 -12.03 1.86
N LEU A 164 -1.92 -11.46 1.59
CA LEU A 164 -1.61 -10.08 1.92
C LEU A 164 -1.93 -9.18 0.72
N ALA A 165 -2.65 -8.09 0.96
CA ALA A 165 -3.01 -7.13 -0.08
C ALA A 165 -1.78 -6.34 -0.59
N GLN A 166 -0.84 -6.00 0.30
CA GLN A 166 0.32 -5.15 0.01
C GLN A 166 1.23 -5.68 -1.12
N PRO A 167 1.62 -6.97 -1.16
CA PRO A 167 2.33 -7.56 -2.31
C PRO A 167 1.67 -7.30 -3.67
N TYR A 168 0.34 -7.36 -3.74
CA TYR A 168 -0.38 -7.16 -5.01
C TYR A 168 -0.37 -5.70 -5.46
N TYR A 169 -0.30 -4.74 -4.54
CA TYR A 169 -0.11 -3.34 -4.92
C TYR A 169 1.23 -3.11 -5.64
N LEU A 170 2.33 -3.57 -5.04
CA LEU A 170 3.66 -3.48 -5.65
C LEU A 170 3.69 -4.19 -7.02
N ARG A 171 3.18 -5.43 -7.06
CA ARG A 171 3.10 -6.22 -8.30
C ARG A 171 2.30 -5.51 -9.40
N ALA A 172 1.17 -4.90 -9.05
CA ALA A 172 0.35 -4.15 -10.00
C ALA A 172 1.09 -2.94 -10.58
N GLN A 173 1.82 -2.19 -9.73
CA GLN A 173 2.64 -1.07 -10.18
C GLN A 173 3.77 -1.51 -11.12
N VAL A 174 4.47 -2.59 -10.75
CA VAL A 174 5.54 -3.17 -11.57
C VAL A 174 5.02 -3.59 -12.94
N PHE A 175 3.87 -4.28 -13.01
CA PHE A 175 3.29 -4.70 -14.29
C PHE A 175 2.79 -3.55 -15.14
N HIS A 176 2.13 -2.55 -14.55
CA HIS A 176 1.67 -1.37 -15.27
C HIS A 176 2.84 -0.63 -15.94
N ASP A 177 3.93 -0.42 -15.19
CA ASP A 177 5.10 0.26 -15.71
C ASP A 177 5.85 -0.60 -16.75
N ALA A 178 5.74 -1.94 -16.64
CA ALA A 178 6.25 -2.91 -17.61
C ALA A 178 5.38 -3.07 -18.86
N LYS A 179 4.27 -2.32 -19.00
CA LYS A 179 3.29 -2.43 -20.11
C LYS A 179 2.64 -3.80 -20.22
N ARG A 180 2.57 -4.50 -19.09
CA ARG A 180 1.83 -5.75 -18.90
C ARG A 180 0.49 -5.43 -18.25
N ASP A 181 -0.29 -4.59 -18.94
CA ASP A 181 -1.47 -3.94 -18.36
C ASP A 181 -2.58 -4.93 -17.97
N LYS A 182 -2.67 -6.08 -18.64
CA LYS A 182 -3.58 -7.16 -18.25
C LYS A 182 -3.22 -7.71 -16.86
N GLU A 183 -1.96 -8.11 -16.67
CA GLU A 183 -1.47 -8.60 -15.39
C GLU A 183 -1.47 -7.52 -14.29
N ALA A 184 -1.36 -6.24 -14.67
CA ALA A 184 -1.52 -5.13 -13.75
C ALA A 184 -2.96 -5.01 -13.22
N ILE A 185 -3.95 -5.09 -14.11
CA ILE A 185 -5.39 -5.08 -13.73
C ILE A 185 -5.69 -6.23 -12.78
N ASP A 186 -5.20 -7.42 -13.11
CA ASP A 186 -5.32 -8.64 -12.32
C ASP A 186 -4.79 -8.48 -10.88
N ALA A 187 -3.60 -7.89 -10.75
CA ALA A 187 -3.01 -7.59 -9.45
C ALA A 187 -3.77 -6.48 -8.69
N PHE A 188 -4.25 -5.43 -9.37
CA PHE A 188 -5.12 -4.42 -8.74
C PHE A 188 -6.45 -5.01 -8.28
N GLN A 189 -7.09 -5.88 -9.06
CA GLN A 189 -8.32 -6.57 -8.65
C GLN A 189 -8.09 -7.41 -7.39
N THR A 190 -6.96 -8.13 -7.32
CA THR A 190 -6.62 -8.92 -6.12
C THR A 190 -6.35 -8.02 -4.91
N LEU A 191 -5.63 -6.90 -5.07
CA LEU A 191 -5.45 -5.89 -4.02
C LEU A 191 -6.80 -5.40 -3.47
N LEU A 192 -7.72 -5.01 -4.36
CA LEU A 192 -9.06 -4.56 -3.98
C LEU A 192 -9.92 -5.69 -3.38
N GLY A 193 -9.65 -6.94 -3.76
CA GLY A 193 -10.32 -8.12 -3.21
C GLY A 193 -9.86 -8.45 -1.79
N LEU A 194 -8.57 -8.30 -1.49
CA LEU A 194 -7.98 -8.60 -0.17
C LEU A 194 -8.06 -7.44 0.83
N THR A 195 -8.38 -6.23 0.36
CA THR A 195 -8.47 -5.04 1.21
C THR A 195 -9.86 -4.93 1.84
N ALA A 196 -9.94 -5.07 3.17
CA ALA A 196 -11.21 -5.02 3.90
C ALA A 196 -11.86 -3.62 3.91
N ASP A 197 -11.06 -2.56 4.07
CA ASP A 197 -11.52 -1.17 4.02
C ASP A 197 -10.86 -0.44 2.86
N LEU A 198 -11.59 -0.34 1.75
CA LEU A 198 -11.13 0.33 0.54
C LEU A 198 -10.93 1.84 0.72
N SER A 199 -11.55 2.46 1.73
CA SER A 199 -11.36 3.89 2.01
C SER A 199 -9.96 4.20 2.56
N SER A 200 -9.24 3.18 3.04
CA SER A 200 -7.84 3.26 3.44
C SER A 200 -6.87 3.39 2.25
N LEU A 201 -7.30 3.01 1.04
CA LEU A 201 -6.48 3.10 -0.17
C LEU A 201 -6.42 4.55 -0.67
N ASN A 202 -5.34 4.88 -1.37
CA ASN A 202 -5.18 6.18 -2.00
C ASN A 202 -5.72 6.18 -3.45
N SER A 203 -5.87 7.36 -4.03
CA SER A 203 -6.36 7.53 -5.40
C SER A 203 -5.47 6.92 -6.47
N GLU A 204 -4.18 6.73 -6.20
CA GLU A 204 -3.20 6.24 -7.18
C GLU A 204 -3.49 4.79 -7.59
N VAL A 205 -3.98 3.96 -6.66
CA VAL A 205 -4.45 2.59 -6.96
C VAL A 205 -5.50 2.61 -8.08
N PHE A 206 -6.55 3.41 -7.89
CA PHE A 206 -7.67 3.50 -8.84
C PHE A 206 -7.25 4.16 -10.15
N ARG A 207 -6.38 5.18 -10.07
CA ARG A 207 -5.84 5.86 -11.25
C ARG A 207 -5.00 4.93 -12.11
N LYS A 208 -4.05 4.20 -11.52
CA LYS A 208 -3.19 3.26 -12.27
C LYS A 208 -4.00 2.11 -12.83
N MET A 209 -4.95 1.55 -12.08
CA MET A 209 -5.86 0.51 -12.59
C MET A 209 -6.67 1.01 -13.79
N SER A 210 -7.21 2.23 -13.72
CA SER A 210 -7.92 2.88 -14.81
C SER A 210 -7.03 3.11 -16.03
N LEU A 211 -5.79 3.56 -15.83
CA LEU A 211 -4.81 3.71 -16.90
C LEU A 211 -4.45 2.38 -17.57
N SER A 212 -4.36 1.29 -16.81
CA SER A 212 -4.12 -0.04 -17.38
C SER A 212 -5.27 -0.48 -18.30
N TYR A 213 -6.53 -0.28 -17.90
CA TYR A 213 -7.67 -0.53 -18.79
C TYR A 213 -7.61 0.33 -20.06
N ALA A 214 -7.33 1.62 -19.91
CA ALA A 214 -7.22 2.53 -21.05
C ALA A 214 -6.07 2.15 -22.01
N ALA A 215 -4.95 1.62 -21.49
CA ALA A 215 -3.83 1.14 -22.29
C ALA A 215 -4.20 -0.10 -23.14
N LEU A 216 -5.16 -0.89 -22.68
CA LEU A 216 -5.76 -2.00 -23.44
C LEU A 216 -6.89 -1.57 -24.40
N GLY A 217 -7.21 -0.27 -24.45
CA GLY A 217 -8.33 0.27 -25.25
C GLY A 217 -9.71 0.05 -24.62
N GLN A 218 -9.78 -0.45 -23.40
CA GLN A 218 -11.00 -0.72 -22.64
C GLN A 218 -11.48 0.55 -21.92
N PHE A 219 -11.93 1.53 -22.71
CA PHE A 219 -12.22 2.86 -22.16
C PHE A 219 -13.45 2.89 -21.25
N CYS A 220 -14.51 2.13 -21.54
CA CYS A 220 -15.69 2.11 -20.67
C CYS A 220 -15.36 1.46 -19.31
N GLU A 221 -14.56 0.40 -19.29
CA GLU A 221 -14.07 -0.24 -18.07
C GLU A 221 -13.10 0.65 -17.30
N ALA A 222 -12.28 1.46 -17.99
CA ALA A 222 -11.37 2.41 -17.37
C ALA A 222 -12.09 3.45 -16.50
N MET A 223 -13.38 3.71 -16.72
CA MET A 223 -14.19 4.58 -15.85
C MET A 223 -14.47 3.94 -14.49
N THR A 224 -14.58 2.61 -14.42
CA THR A 224 -15.03 1.87 -13.22
C THR A 224 -14.13 2.14 -12.01
N PRO A 225 -12.78 2.02 -12.07
CA PRO A 225 -11.93 2.30 -10.92
C PRO A 225 -12.06 3.74 -10.41
N ILE A 226 -12.26 4.71 -11.30
CA ILE A 226 -12.43 6.13 -10.91
C ILE A 226 -13.78 6.35 -10.23
N GLN A 227 -14.86 5.82 -10.80
CA GLN A 227 -16.20 5.87 -10.21
C GLN A 227 -16.21 5.19 -8.83
N THR A 228 -15.47 4.10 -8.71
CA THR A 228 -15.20 3.39 -7.47
C THR A 228 -14.51 4.35 -6.49
N TRP A 229 -13.37 4.96 -6.84
CA TRP A 229 -12.70 5.94 -5.97
C TRP A 229 -13.64 7.06 -5.48
N ILE A 230 -14.43 7.66 -6.38
CA ILE A 230 -15.40 8.70 -6.03
C ILE A 230 -16.44 8.17 -5.04
N SER A 231 -16.97 6.97 -5.28
CA SER A 231 -18.02 6.37 -4.43
C SER A 231 -17.58 6.10 -3.00
N LEU A 232 -16.26 5.98 -2.72
CA LEU A 232 -15.76 5.73 -1.37
C LEU A 232 -15.95 6.95 -0.46
N ASN A 233 -15.84 8.16 -1.02
CA ASN A 233 -16.11 9.39 -0.30
C ASN A 233 -16.44 10.51 -1.30
N PRO A 234 -17.70 10.62 -1.76
CA PRO A 234 -18.06 11.58 -2.81
C PRO A 234 -17.72 13.02 -2.43
N ALA A 235 -17.92 13.42 -1.16
CA ALA A 235 -17.64 14.78 -0.70
C ALA A 235 -16.15 15.17 -0.79
N LYS A 236 -15.24 14.19 -0.68
CA LYS A 236 -13.79 14.41 -0.74
C LYS A 236 -13.19 14.07 -2.11
N ASN A 237 -13.70 13.01 -2.73
CA ASN A 237 -13.08 12.37 -3.88
C ASN A 237 -13.73 12.82 -5.20
N ASP A 238 -14.96 13.32 -5.18
CA ASP A 238 -15.54 13.93 -6.37
C ASP A 238 -14.83 15.25 -6.69
N SER A 239 -14.25 15.34 -7.88
CA SER A 239 -13.52 16.53 -8.31
C SER A 239 -13.63 16.70 -9.83
N PRO A 240 -13.53 17.94 -10.34
CA PRO A 240 -13.53 18.20 -11.77
C PRO A 240 -12.48 17.37 -12.54
N THR A 241 -11.34 17.09 -11.93
CA THR A 241 -10.27 16.27 -12.52
C THR A 241 -10.72 14.83 -12.77
N TRP A 242 -11.38 14.19 -11.80
CA TRP A 242 -11.87 12.83 -11.95
C TRP A 242 -13.05 12.75 -12.91
N GLN A 243 -13.96 13.73 -12.86
CA GLN A 243 -15.09 13.83 -13.78
C GLN A 243 -14.62 14.03 -15.23
N ALA A 244 -13.64 14.91 -15.46
CA ALA A 244 -13.06 15.10 -16.78
C ALA A 244 -12.40 13.82 -17.33
N LEU A 245 -11.76 13.02 -16.46
CA LEU A 245 -11.16 11.75 -16.87
C LEU A 245 -12.23 10.70 -17.23
N ILE A 246 -13.30 10.60 -16.44
CA ILE A 246 -14.47 9.76 -16.76
C ILE A 246 -15.06 10.17 -18.10
N GLN A 247 -15.29 11.47 -18.33
CA GLN A 247 -15.82 11.98 -19.60
C GLN A 247 -14.88 11.74 -20.78
N ASN A 248 -13.56 11.84 -20.59
CA ASN A 248 -12.58 11.51 -21.62
C ASN A 248 -12.66 10.04 -22.03
N TYR A 249 -12.80 9.14 -21.07
CA TYR A 249 -12.94 7.72 -21.36
C TYR A 249 -14.29 7.37 -21.96
N SER A 250 -15.38 7.95 -21.43
CA SER A 250 -16.73 7.80 -21.98
C SER A 250 -16.77 8.17 -23.48
N SER A 251 -16.25 9.34 -23.83
CA SER A 251 -16.19 9.81 -25.23
C SER A 251 -15.27 8.97 -26.11
N LYS A 252 -14.12 8.51 -25.62
CA LYS A 252 -13.22 7.62 -26.38
C LYS A 252 -13.80 6.23 -26.63
N GLY A 253 -14.54 5.70 -25.65
CA GLY A 253 -15.19 4.40 -25.74
C GLY A 253 -16.57 4.43 -26.40
N ASN A 254 -17.10 5.61 -26.69
CA ASN A 254 -18.51 5.82 -27.08
C ASN A 254 -19.48 5.17 -26.07
N CYS A 255 -19.26 5.39 -24.78
CA CYS A 255 -19.99 4.71 -23.69
C CYS A 255 -21.40 5.30 -23.41
N GLU A 256 -21.98 6.10 -24.32
CA GLU A 256 -23.26 6.80 -24.12
C GLU A 256 -24.40 5.87 -23.68
N GLY A 257 -25.11 6.25 -22.61
CA GLY A 257 -26.47 5.80 -22.25
C GLY A 257 -26.71 4.33 -21.87
N SER A 258 -25.78 3.41 -22.12
CA SER A 258 -25.97 1.96 -21.88
C SER A 258 -25.45 1.48 -20.52
N TYR A 259 -24.60 2.26 -19.86
CA TYR A 259 -23.87 1.73 -18.71
C TYR A 259 -24.75 1.49 -17.47
N ALA A 260 -25.80 2.30 -17.27
CA ALA A 260 -26.86 2.05 -16.30
C ALA A 260 -28.12 2.87 -16.62
N SER A 261 -29.31 2.33 -16.31
CA SER A 261 -30.58 3.00 -16.51
C SER A 261 -31.61 2.67 -15.43
N GLY A 262 -32.65 3.49 -15.35
CA GLY A 262 -33.81 3.27 -14.48
C GLY A 262 -33.69 3.83 -13.06
N LYS A 263 -34.74 3.61 -12.27
CA LYS A 263 -34.81 3.95 -10.86
C LYS A 263 -35.73 2.99 -10.12
N ASP A 264 -35.40 2.68 -8.88
CA ASP A 264 -36.22 1.81 -8.04
C ASP A 264 -36.04 2.07 -6.54
N HIS A 265 -36.88 1.44 -5.73
CA HIS A 265 -36.77 1.41 -4.28
C HIS A 265 -37.17 0.04 -3.72
N PHE A 266 -36.50 -0.38 -2.67
CA PHE A 266 -36.66 -1.69 -2.05
C PHE A 266 -36.86 -1.52 -0.54
N ALA A 267 -37.77 -2.29 0.06
CA ALA A 267 -37.97 -2.26 1.50
C ALA A 267 -36.80 -2.94 2.23
N THR A 268 -36.22 -2.27 3.22
CA THR A 268 -35.08 -2.80 4.02
C THR A 268 -35.53 -3.46 5.33
N TYR A 269 -36.77 -3.22 5.77
CA TYR A 269 -37.41 -3.76 6.99
C TYR A 269 -36.50 -3.80 8.25
N GLY A 270 -35.52 -2.91 8.37
CA GLY A 270 -34.57 -2.90 9.49
C GLY A 270 -33.68 -4.15 9.59
N ARG A 271 -33.48 -4.89 8.50
CA ARG A 271 -32.52 -6.01 8.45
C ARG A 271 -31.13 -5.49 8.10
N ASP A 272 -30.11 -6.05 8.75
CA ASP A 272 -28.70 -5.71 8.49
C ASP A 272 -28.24 -6.15 7.08
N VAL A 273 -28.96 -7.10 6.46
CA VAL A 273 -28.64 -7.66 5.15
C VAL A 273 -29.82 -7.47 4.20
N ILE A 274 -29.58 -6.79 3.08
CA ILE A 274 -30.56 -6.58 2.01
C ILE A 274 -30.37 -7.66 0.95
N VAL A 275 -31.37 -8.50 0.76
CA VAL A 275 -31.38 -9.56 -0.27
C VAL A 275 -32.36 -9.19 -1.36
N VAL A 276 -31.91 -9.21 -2.62
CA VAL A 276 -32.73 -8.92 -3.79
C VAL A 276 -32.69 -10.03 -4.82
N THR A 277 -33.67 -10.02 -5.72
CA THR A 277 -33.62 -10.82 -6.93
C THR A 277 -32.95 -9.99 -8.02
N ALA A 278 -31.81 -10.46 -8.52
CA ALA A 278 -31.14 -9.89 -9.68
C ALA A 278 -31.35 -10.81 -10.88
N VAL A 279 -31.44 -10.23 -12.07
CA VAL A 279 -31.44 -10.93 -13.35
C VAL A 279 -30.10 -10.66 -14.02
N VAL A 280 -29.24 -11.67 -14.12
CA VAL A 280 -27.92 -11.57 -14.74
C VAL A 280 -27.95 -12.34 -16.05
N ASN A 281 -27.69 -11.66 -17.17
CA ASN A 281 -27.77 -12.24 -18.51
C ASN A 281 -29.07 -13.04 -18.77
N GLY A 282 -30.19 -12.58 -18.19
CA GLY A 282 -31.51 -13.23 -18.30
C GLY A 282 -31.79 -14.33 -17.25
N VAL A 283 -30.84 -14.68 -16.39
CA VAL A 283 -31.00 -15.69 -15.34
C VAL A 283 -31.28 -15.04 -13.99
N ARG A 284 -32.34 -15.48 -13.31
CA ARG A 284 -32.74 -14.98 -11.98
C ARG A 284 -31.92 -15.63 -10.88
N GLY A 285 -31.35 -14.81 -9.99
CA GLY A 285 -30.64 -15.25 -8.80
C GLY A 285 -30.89 -14.36 -7.59
N ARG A 286 -30.58 -14.88 -6.40
CA ARG A 286 -30.65 -14.17 -5.12
C ARG A 286 -29.31 -13.54 -4.79
N PHE A 287 -29.31 -12.21 -4.67
CA PHE A 287 -28.10 -11.45 -4.40
C PHE A 287 -28.21 -10.67 -3.10
N ILE A 288 -27.10 -10.57 -2.36
CA ILE A 288 -26.98 -9.63 -1.25
C ILE A 288 -26.46 -8.30 -1.79
N VAL A 289 -27.05 -7.17 -1.39
CA VAL A 289 -26.47 -5.85 -1.66
C VAL A 289 -25.31 -5.64 -0.69
N ASP A 290 -24.09 -5.62 -1.21
CA ASP A 290 -22.87 -5.52 -0.42
C ASP A 290 -22.05 -4.31 -0.85
N THR A 291 -22.11 -3.25 -0.06
CA THR A 291 -21.33 -2.03 -0.30
C THR A 291 -19.85 -2.17 0.04
N GLY A 292 -19.46 -3.23 0.77
CA GLY A 292 -18.07 -3.57 1.05
C GLY A 292 -17.40 -4.34 -0.09
N ALA A 293 -18.18 -5.07 -0.88
CA ALA A 293 -17.67 -5.80 -2.03
C ALA A 293 -17.22 -4.84 -3.17
N SER A 294 -15.96 -4.90 -3.57
CA SER A 294 -15.39 -4.11 -4.67
C SER A 294 -16.09 -4.38 -6.01
N VAL A 295 -16.41 -5.64 -6.28
CA VAL A 295 -16.97 -6.13 -7.54
C VAL A 295 -18.17 -7.03 -7.28
N VAL A 296 -19.07 -7.17 -8.25
CA VAL A 296 -20.11 -8.19 -8.24
C VAL A 296 -19.45 -9.55 -8.15
N SER A 297 -19.90 -10.40 -7.23
CA SER A 297 -19.42 -11.77 -7.12
C SER A 297 -20.58 -12.74 -7.28
N MET A 298 -20.32 -13.92 -7.83
CA MET A 298 -21.33 -14.95 -8.02
C MET A 298 -20.75 -16.34 -7.83
N THR A 299 -21.59 -17.28 -7.45
CA THR A 299 -21.20 -18.70 -7.36
C THR A 299 -20.96 -19.29 -8.74
N GLN A 300 -20.07 -20.29 -8.84
CA GLN A 300 -19.82 -21.02 -10.08
C GLN A 300 -21.10 -21.54 -10.73
N HIS A 301 -21.97 -22.18 -9.95
CA HIS A 301 -23.24 -22.74 -10.45
C HIS A 301 -24.14 -21.67 -11.08
N PHE A 302 -24.23 -20.49 -10.48
CA PHE A 302 -25.01 -19.39 -11.05
C PHE A 302 -24.35 -18.80 -12.30
N ALA A 303 -23.03 -18.64 -12.28
CA ALA A 303 -22.26 -18.14 -13.43
C ALA A 303 -22.41 -19.03 -14.67
N ASP A 304 -22.37 -20.35 -14.47
CA ASP A 304 -22.57 -21.34 -15.54
C ASP A 304 -23.99 -21.21 -16.14
N ALA A 305 -25.01 -21.10 -15.29
CA ALA A 305 -26.39 -20.90 -15.72
C ALA A 305 -26.57 -19.59 -16.50
N ALA A 306 -25.96 -18.50 -16.01
CA ALA A 306 -25.97 -17.17 -16.63
C ALA A 306 -25.01 -17.03 -17.82
N LYS A 307 -24.28 -18.10 -18.18
CA LYS A 307 -23.31 -18.17 -19.29
C LYS A 307 -22.27 -17.05 -19.22
N ILE A 308 -21.74 -16.83 -18.02
CA ILE A 308 -20.70 -15.84 -17.78
C ILE A 308 -19.40 -16.31 -18.42
N PRO A 309 -18.70 -15.44 -19.18
CA PRO A 309 -17.46 -15.82 -19.86
C PRO A 309 -16.36 -16.10 -18.85
N MET A 310 -15.94 -17.36 -18.75
CA MET A 310 -14.83 -17.75 -17.88
C MET A 310 -13.51 -17.61 -18.65
N SER A 311 -12.53 -16.95 -18.05
CA SER A 311 -11.22 -16.73 -18.68
C SER A 311 -10.33 -17.99 -18.69
N GLY A 312 -10.75 -19.05 -17.99
CA GLY A 312 -10.25 -20.41 -18.20
C GLY A 312 -8.81 -20.65 -17.74
N GLY A 313 -8.28 -19.79 -16.88
CA GLY A 313 -6.90 -19.93 -16.39
C GLY A 313 -6.37 -18.81 -15.51
N PHE A 314 -7.17 -17.77 -15.23
CA PHE A 314 -6.76 -16.70 -14.32
C PHE A 314 -7.72 -16.60 -13.13
N SER A 315 -7.14 -16.57 -11.92
CA SER A 315 -7.87 -16.44 -10.68
C SER A 315 -7.27 -15.38 -9.77
N VAL A 316 -8.12 -14.54 -9.19
CA VAL A 316 -7.81 -13.56 -8.15
C VAL A 316 -8.20 -14.09 -6.77
N ARG A 317 -7.62 -13.49 -5.73
CA ARG A 317 -8.01 -13.77 -4.33
C ARG A 317 -8.91 -12.66 -3.82
N VAL A 318 -9.97 -13.03 -3.12
CA VAL A 318 -10.97 -12.10 -2.58
C VAL A 318 -11.28 -12.44 -1.13
N GLN A 319 -11.39 -11.43 -0.29
CA GLN A 319 -11.85 -11.56 1.09
C GLN A 319 -13.37 -11.70 1.09
N THR A 320 -13.87 -12.79 1.67
CA THR A 320 -15.29 -13.04 1.85
C THR A 320 -15.63 -13.16 3.34
N ALA A 321 -16.92 -13.25 3.66
CA ALA A 321 -17.39 -13.48 5.04
C ALA A 321 -16.85 -14.80 5.63
N ASN A 322 -16.55 -15.79 4.79
CA ASN A 322 -16.02 -17.10 5.18
C ASN A 322 -14.48 -17.19 5.06
N GLY A 323 -13.79 -16.06 4.91
CA GLY A 323 -12.34 -16.00 4.72
C GLY A 323 -11.93 -15.73 3.27
N VAL A 324 -10.66 -15.91 2.95
CA VAL A 324 -10.15 -15.68 1.59
C VAL A 324 -10.62 -16.81 0.66
N SER A 325 -11.25 -16.43 -0.45
CA SER A 325 -11.69 -17.33 -1.52
C SER A 325 -10.95 -17.03 -2.83
N THR A 326 -10.90 -18.02 -3.72
CA THR A 326 -10.38 -17.86 -5.08
C THR A 326 -11.54 -17.53 -6.01
N ALA A 327 -11.32 -16.62 -6.96
CA ALA A 327 -12.35 -16.21 -7.91
C ALA A 327 -11.77 -15.98 -9.30
N GLU A 328 -12.52 -16.26 -10.35
CA GLU A 328 -12.13 -15.94 -11.72
C GLU A 328 -12.72 -14.59 -12.15
N PRO A 329 -11.91 -13.61 -12.57
CA PRO A 329 -12.43 -12.36 -13.12
C PRO A 329 -13.19 -12.57 -14.42
N SER A 330 -14.29 -11.82 -14.55
CA SER A 330 -15.19 -11.88 -15.69
C SER A 330 -16.00 -10.56 -15.81
N SER A 331 -16.97 -10.54 -16.72
CA SER A 331 -17.97 -9.49 -16.85
C SER A 331 -19.35 -10.10 -17.05
N ALA A 332 -20.35 -9.50 -16.42
CA ALA A 332 -21.75 -9.75 -16.72
C ALA A 332 -22.18 -8.75 -17.80
N GLY A 333 -22.70 -9.25 -18.92
CA GLY A 333 -23.15 -8.40 -20.03
C GLY A 333 -24.31 -7.50 -19.63
N LYS A 334 -25.25 -8.01 -18.82
CA LYS A 334 -26.35 -7.22 -18.25
C LYS A 334 -26.76 -7.70 -16.86
N ILE A 335 -26.95 -6.77 -15.94
CA ILE A 335 -27.52 -7.00 -14.61
C ILE A 335 -28.75 -6.10 -14.41
N GLN A 336 -29.87 -6.71 -14.06
CA GLN A 336 -31.11 -6.00 -13.72
C GLN A 336 -31.53 -6.29 -12.28
N VAL A 337 -31.94 -5.26 -11.54
CA VAL A 337 -32.51 -5.38 -10.20
C VAL A 337 -33.76 -4.52 -10.15
N GLY A 338 -34.94 -5.15 -10.12
CA GLY A 338 -36.20 -4.42 -10.28
C GLY A 338 -36.25 -3.66 -11.61
N HIS A 339 -36.43 -2.34 -11.55
CA HIS A 339 -36.50 -1.45 -12.71
C HIS A 339 -35.18 -0.75 -13.03
N VAL A 340 -34.08 -1.10 -12.36
CA VAL A 340 -32.73 -0.63 -12.72
C VAL A 340 -31.95 -1.67 -13.48
N GLU A 341 -31.17 -1.23 -14.47
CA GLU A 341 -30.36 -2.07 -15.33
C GLU A 341 -28.95 -1.49 -15.46
N ALA A 342 -27.94 -2.35 -15.58
CA ALA A 342 -26.57 -1.96 -15.90
C ALA A 342 -25.96 -2.97 -16.88
N ASP A 343 -25.29 -2.45 -17.90
CA ASP A 343 -24.58 -3.26 -18.88
C ASP A 343 -23.07 -3.32 -18.55
N ASP A 344 -22.40 -4.36 -19.06
CA ASP A 344 -20.95 -4.58 -18.94
C ASP A 344 -20.41 -4.38 -17.51
N VAL A 345 -20.98 -5.14 -16.59
CA VAL A 345 -20.66 -5.07 -15.16
C VAL A 345 -19.51 -6.00 -14.85
N ALA A 346 -18.37 -5.43 -14.42
CA ALA A 346 -17.23 -6.20 -13.94
C ALA A 346 -17.65 -7.12 -12.79
N ALA A 347 -17.27 -8.40 -12.88
CA ALA A 347 -17.69 -9.43 -11.95
C ALA A 347 -16.57 -10.45 -11.66
N VAL A 348 -16.76 -11.23 -10.61
CA VAL A 348 -15.90 -12.38 -10.30
C VAL A 348 -16.74 -13.62 -10.02
N VAL A 349 -16.27 -14.77 -10.48
CA VAL A 349 -16.91 -16.06 -10.24
C VAL A 349 -16.15 -16.78 -9.14
N LEU A 350 -16.79 -16.99 -8.00
CA LEU A 350 -16.20 -17.61 -6.83
C LEU A 350 -16.08 -19.12 -7.05
N SER A 351 -14.86 -19.64 -6.91
CA SER A 351 -14.53 -21.05 -7.01
C SER A 351 -14.50 -21.70 -5.62
N GLY A 352 -15.04 -22.92 -5.50
CA GLY A 352 -14.92 -23.78 -4.30
C GLY A 352 -16.26 -24.30 -3.75
N ASP A 353 -16.21 -25.46 -3.10
CA ASP A 353 -17.38 -26.24 -2.65
C ASP A 353 -18.04 -25.74 -1.35
N ASN A 354 -17.46 -24.73 -0.70
CA ASN A 354 -17.82 -24.32 0.66
C ASN A 354 -18.96 -23.29 0.76
N LYS A 355 -19.79 -23.11 -0.28
CA LYS A 355 -20.86 -22.10 -0.32
C LYS A 355 -20.36 -20.74 0.20
N PRO A 356 -19.45 -20.08 -0.52
CA PRO A 356 -18.69 -18.93 -0.01
C PRO A 356 -19.56 -17.75 0.46
N LEU A 357 -20.82 -17.71 0.05
CA LEU A 357 -21.80 -16.66 0.35
C LEU A 357 -22.93 -17.10 1.30
N GLY A 358 -22.88 -18.35 1.80
CA GLY A 358 -23.95 -18.95 2.61
C GLY A 358 -25.05 -19.66 1.79
N ASP A 359 -26.03 -20.21 2.49
CA ASP A 359 -27.10 -21.02 1.89
C ASP A 359 -28.10 -20.19 1.08
N GLY A 360 -28.28 -20.55 -0.20
CA GLY A 360 -29.32 -19.99 -1.07
C GLY A 360 -29.06 -18.55 -1.54
N ILE A 361 -27.80 -18.11 -1.51
CA ILE A 361 -27.33 -16.85 -2.09
C ILE A 361 -26.47 -17.18 -3.31
N ASP A 362 -26.85 -16.62 -4.45
CA ASP A 362 -26.21 -16.84 -5.74
C ASP A 362 -25.06 -15.85 -5.99
N GLY A 363 -25.07 -14.69 -5.33
CA GLY A 363 -24.05 -13.66 -5.50
C GLY A 363 -24.13 -12.46 -4.54
N LEU A 364 -23.14 -11.58 -4.65
CA LEU A 364 -23.11 -10.26 -4.00
C LEU A 364 -23.15 -9.18 -5.07
N LEU A 365 -24.06 -8.20 -4.92
CA LEU A 365 -24.09 -6.98 -5.71
C LEU A 365 -23.12 -5.98 -5.10
N GLY A 366 -21.89 -6.01 -5.62
CA GLY A 366 -20.82 -5.12 -5.21
C GLY A 366 -20.85 -3.75 -5.88
N ARG A 367 -19.80 -2.98 -5.60
CA ARG A 367 -19.64 -1.60 -6.06
C ARG A 367 -19.45 -1.47 -7.56
N SER A 368 -18.92 -2.48 -8.24
CA SER A 368 -18.93 -2.53 -9.71
C SER A 368 -20.34 -2.53 -10.31
N PHE A 369 -21.41 -2.75 -9.54
CA PHE A 369 -22.78 -2.43 -9.97
C PHE A 369 -23.26 -1.12 -9.32
N LEU A 370 -23.13 -1.01 -7.99
CA LEU A 370 -23.74 0.06 -7.21
C LEU A 370 -23.19 1.46 -7.55
N SER A 371 -21.92 1.60 -7.95
CA SER A 371 -21.31 2.91 -8.23
C SER A 371 -21.91 3.62 -9.45
N ARG A 372 -22.66 2.89 -10.29
CA ARG A 372 -23.35 3.37 -11.49
C ARG A 372 -24.64 4.12 -11.17
N PHE A 373 -25.09 4.02 -9.92
CA PHE A 373 -26.34 4.60 -9.45
C PHE A 373 -26.09 5.54 -8.27
N ASP A 374 -27.00 6.47 -8.07
CA ASP A 374 -27.17 7.18 -6.81
C ASP A 374 -27.96 6.29 -5.85
N VAL A 375 -27.28 5.86 -4.79
CA VAL A 375 -27.79 4.88 -3.83
C VAL A 375 -27.99 5.54 -2.47
N THR A 376 -29.19 5.41 -1.91
CA THR A 376 -29.51 5.88 -0.54
C THR A 376 -30.03 4.73 0.30
N PHE A 377 -29.40 4.47 1.45
CA PHE A 377 -29.87 3.48 2.42
C PHE A 377 -30.57 4.19 3.58
N GLY A 378 -31.88 4.00 3.70
CA GLY A 378 -32.71 4.50 4.80
C GLY A 378 -33.17 3.38 5.73
N ALA A 379 -33.71 3.76 6.89
CA ALA A 379 -34.16 2.83 7.93
C ALA A 379 -35.31 1.89 7.50
N LYS A 380 -36.07 2.25 6.45
CA LYS A 380 -37.21 1.49 5.94
C LYS A 380 -37.12 1.15 4.46
N GLU A 381 -36.32 1.89 3.71
CA GLU A 381 -36.19 1.74 2.28
C GLU A 381 -34.75 1.99 1.82
N TRP A 382 -34.37 1.28 0.77
CA TRP A 382 -33.17 1.51 -0.03
C TRP A 382 -33.63 2.05 -1.38
N ARG A 383 -33.08 3.17 -1.81
CA ARG A 383 -33.38 3.81 -3.09
C ARG A 383 -32.17 3.75 -4.01
N ILE A 384 -32.43 3.50 -5.30
CA ILE A 384 -31.40 3.42 -6.34
C ILE A 384 -31.90 4.12 -7.60
N GLU A 385 -31.10 5.02 -8.16
CA GLU A 385 -31.45 5.77 -9.38
C GLU A 385 -30.22 5.90 -10.27
N ALA A 386 -30.36 5.67 -11.58
CA ALA A 386 -29.24 5.80 -12.49
C ALA A 386 -28.73 7.24 -12.46
N LYS A 387 -27.41 7.40 -12.43
CA LYS A 387 -26.79 8.73 -12.47
C LYS A 387 -27.09 9.35 -13.83
N ASN A 388 -28.01 10.30 -13.86
CA ASN A 388 -28.21 11.12 -15.04
C ASN A 388 -26.97 12.03 -15.16
N GLU A 389 -26.30 12.03 -16.32
CA GLU A 389 -25.29 13.04 -16.67
C GLU A 389 -25.97 14.40 -16.92
N ALA A 390 -26.63 14.93 -15.88
CA ALA A 390 -27.27 16.23 -15.87
C ALA A 390 -26.94 16.92 -14.53
N HIS A 391 -25.65 17.10 -14.26
CA HIS A 391 -25.16 18.20 -13.42
C HIS A 391 -24.18 19.05 -14.25
N SER A 392 -24.66 19.52 -15.40
CA SER A 392 -24.23 20.79 -15.95
C SER A 392 -25.04 21.89 -15.25
N SER A 393 -24.45 22.51 -14.23
CA SER A 393 -24.94 23.74 -13.63
C SER A 393 -23.74 24.42 -12.99
N GLY A 394 -23.35 25.65 -13.29
CA GLY A 394 -23.89 26.74 -14.09
C GLY A 394 -22.96 27.92 -13.86
#